data_AF-A0A520BW36-F1
#
_entry.id   AF-A0A520BW36-F1
#
_cell.length_a   1.000
_cell.length_b   1.000
_cell.length_c   1.000
_cell.angle_alpha   90.00
_cell.angle_beta   90.00
_cell.angle_gamma   90.00
#
_symmetry.space_group_name_H-M   'P 1'
#
loop_
_entity.id
_entity.type
_entity.pdbx_description
1 polymer ?
#
loop_
_entity_poly.entity_id
_entity_poly.type
_entity_poly.pdbx_seq_one_letter_code
_entity_poly.pdbx_strand_id
1 'polypeptide(L)'
;MNAPNLIVDVRNNSGGGFKVSQQFIDFLKKFKGNIFILQNSRTASNAEKFLVRLKDRKNIVTLGETTVGTLAYGSNYGTTLTLPHSKFRFYPTDTFDKEDLPYENLGVEPKVKLDAFKSDWILQTLEYIKAN
;
A
#
# COMPACT_ATOMS: atom_id res chain seq x y z
N MET A 1 -22.88 -8.38 0.40
CA MET A 1 -22.31 -8.05 -0.92
C MET A 1 -22.07 -9.37 -1.64
N ASN A 2 -22.67 -9.58 -2.82
CA ASN A 2 -22.66 -10.86 -3.54
C ASN A 2 -21.77 -10.85 -4.80
N ALA A 3 -20.92 -9.84 -4.97
CA ALA A 3 -20.03 -9.77 -6.11
C ALA A 3 -18.95 -10.87 -6.02
N PRO A 4 -18.68 -11.63 -7.08
CA PRO A 4 -17.66 -12.68 -7.07
C PRO A 4 -16.23 -12.11 -7.07
N ASN A 5 -16.05 -10.91 -7.62
CA ASN A 5 -14.77 -10.22 -7.74
C ASN A 5 -14.91 -8.77 -7.26
N LEU A 6 -13.87 -8.24 -6.60
CA LEU A 6 -13.77 -6.85 -6.14
C LEU A 6 -12.44 -6.25 -6.58
N ILE A 7 -12.47 -5.10 -7.25
CA ILE A 7 -11.27 -4.31 -7.53
C ILE A 7 -11.16 -3.21 -6.46
N VAL A 8 -10.00 -3.13 -5.82
CA VAL A 8 -9.67 -2.09 -4.83
C VAL A 8 -8.53 -1.27 -5.40
N ASP A 9 -8.79 0.00 -5.70
CA ASP A 9 -7.78 0.88 -6.28
C ASP A 9 -7.10 1.73 -5.20
N VAL A 10 -5.81 1.47 -4.96
CA VAL A 10 -4.95 2.26 -4.07
C VAL A 10 -3.82 2.96 -4.83
N ARG A 11 -3.93 3.08 -6.16
CA ARG A 11 -3.02 3.90 -6.95
C ARG A 11 -3.10 5.35 -6.47
N ASN A 12 -1.94 6.01 -6.40
CA ASN A 12 -1.81 7.40 -5.97
C ASN A 12 -2.29 7.66 -4.52
N ASN A 13 -2.48 6.63 -3.71
CA ASN A 13 -2.82 6.78 -2.30
C ASN A 13 -1.55 6.92 -1.47
N SER A 14 -1.29 8.13 -0.98
CA SER A 14 -0.09 8.44 -0.19
C SER A 14 -0.17 8.01 1.29
N GLY A 15 -1.22 7.29 1.68
CA GLY A 15 -1.40 6.76 3.04
C GLY A 15 -2.41 7.52 3.88
N GLY A 16 -2.12 7.67 5.18
CA GLY A 16 -3.05 8.23 6.18
C GLY A 16 -3.01 7.46 7.50
N GLY A 17 -4.04 7.63 8.33
CA GLY A 17 -4.10 6.98 9.65
C GLY A 17 -4.46 5.49 9.58
N PHE A 18 -3.69 4.66 10.29
CA PHE A 18 -3.89 3.20 10.34
C PHE A 18 -5.29 2.78 10.81
N LYS A 19 -5.89 3.52 11.75
CA LYS A 19 -7.26 3.24 12.24
C LYS A 19 -8.30 3.29 11.13
N VAL A 20 -8.09 4.12 10.10
CA VAL A 20 -8.99 4.23 8.95
C VAL A 20 -8.82 3.03 8.04
N SER A 21 -7.58 2.67 7.68
CA SER A 21 -7.32 1.49 6.84
C SER A 21 -7.73 0.18 7.50
N GLN A 22 -7.66 0.08 8.83
CA GLN A 22 -8.00 -1.13 9.56
C GLN A 22 -9.44 -1.61 9.28
N GLN A 23 -10.39 -0.67 9.18
CA GLN A 23 -11.79 -1.01 8.88
C GLN A 23 -11.93 -1.67 7.49
N PHE A 24 -11.17 -1.19 6.51
CA PHE A 24 -11.14 -1.77 5.17
C PHE A 24 -10.43 -3.12 5.13
N ILE A 25 -9.32 -3.27 5.88
CA ILE A 25 -8.62 -4.56 6.03
C ILE A 25 -9.59 -5.61 6.60
N ASP A 26 -10.32 -5.26 7.66
CA ASP A 26 -11.25 -6.18 8.32
C ASP A 26 -12.43 -6.54 7.41
N PHE A 27 -12.92 -5.58 6.62
CA PHE A 27 -13.92 -5.83 5.60
C PHE A 27 -13.41 -6.81 4.53
N LEU A 28 -12.23 -6.55 3.95
CA LEU A 28 -11.64 -7.38 2.89
C LEU A 28 -11.30 -8.79 3.37
N LYS A 29 -10.90 -8.95 4.65
CA LYS A 29 -10.70 -10.27 5.27
C LYS A 29 -11.98 -11.10 5.38
N LYS A 30 -13.15 -10.47 5.40
CA LYS A 30 -14.46 -11.15 5.46
C LYS A 30 -15.07 -11.40 4.07
N PHE A 31 -14.64 -10.65 3.07
CA PHE A 31 -15.09 -10.83 1.69
C PHE A 31 -14.72 -12.22 1.16
N LYS A 32 -15.70 -12.92 0.58
CA LYS A 32 -15.55 -14.33 0.14
C LYS A 32 -15.14 -14.48 -1.32
N GLY A 33 -15.33 -13.43 -2.14
CA GLY A 33 -14.89 -13.42 -3.52
C GLY A 33 -13.39 -13.15 -3.66
N ASN A 34 -12.94 -13.02 -4.90
CA ASN A 34 -11.56 -12.64 -5.22
C ASN A 34 -11.40 -11.12 -5.16
N ILE A 35 -10.26 -10.66 -4.66
CA ILE A 35 -9.93 -9.24 -4.52
C ILE A 35 -8.70 -8.95 -5.36
N PHE A 36 -8.78 -7.91 -6.16
CA PHE A 36 -7.72 -7.43 -7.03
C PHE A 36 -7.35 -6.03 -6.59
N ILE A 37 -6.15 -5.84 -6.04
CA ILE A 37 -5.71 -4.56 -5.48
C ILE A 37 -4.75 -3.90 -6.47
N LEU A 38 -5.07 -2.69 -6.92
CA LEU A 38 -4.21 -1.91 -7.80
C LEU A 38 -3.31 -0.99 -6.99
N GLN A 39 -2.01 -1.05 -7.25
CA GLN A 39 -0.96 -0.27 -6.57
C GLN A 39 0.00 0.32 -7.60
N ASN A 40 0.59 1.49 -7.32
CA ASN A 40 1.61 2.07 -8.18
C ASN A 40 2.78 2.68 -7.41
N SER A 41 3.74 3.21 -8.15
CA SER A 41 4.91 3.97 -7.63
C SER A 41 4.56 5.23 -6.83
N ARG A 42 3.28 5.56 -6.64
CA ARG A 42 2.79 6.65 -5.78
C ARG A 42 1.97 6.17 -4.58
N THR A 43 1.77 4.85 -4.44
CA THR A 43 1.21 4.25 -3.25
C THR A 43 2.27 4.32 -2.14
N ALA A 44 1.96 4.98 -1.02
CA ALA A 44 2.95 5.29 0.02
C ALA A 44 2.39 5.10 1.45
N SER A 45 3.29 5.01 2.42
CA SER A 45 2.95 5.05 3.84
C SER A 45 1.92 3.99 4.23
N ASN A 46 0.85 4.40 4.92
CA ASN A 46 -0.17 3.49 5.41
C ASN A 46 -0.92 2.72 4.29
N ALA A 47 -0.91 3.22 3.05
CA ALA A 47 -1.47 2.47 1.92
C ALA A 47 -0.59 1.25 1.58
N GLU A 48 0.72 1.33 1.81
CA GLU A 48 1.62 0.19 1.66
C GLU A 48 1.44 -0.80 2.83
N LYS A 49 1.28 -0.29 4.06
CA LYS A 49 0.97 -1.15 5.24
C LYS A 49 -0.32 -1.94 5.01
N PHE A 50 -1.33 -1.31 4.40
CA PHE A 50 -2.57 -1.97 4.00
C PHE A 50 -2.33 -3.19 3.08
N LEU A 51 -1.40 -3.08 2.13
CA LEU A 51 -0.99 -4.21 1.27
C LEU A 51 -0.28 -5.29 2.07
N VAL A 52 0.67 -4.91 2.94
CA VAL A 52 1.42 -5.84 3.80
C VAL A 52 0.48 -6.65 4.70
N ARG A 53 -0.53 -6.01 5.31
CA ARG A 53 -1.52 -6.69 6.17
C ARG A 53 -2.48 -7.63 5.42
N LEU A 54 -2.49 -7.59 4.10
CA LEU A 54 -3.32 -8.42 3.23
C LEU A 54 -2.51 -9.48 2.44
N LYS A 55 -1.17 -9.45 2.51
CA LYS A 55 -0.27 -10.23 1.62
C LYS A 55 -0.46 -11.75 1.67
N ASP A 56 -0.80 -12.31 2.83
CA ASP A 56 -0.90 -13.77 3.03
C ASP A 56 -2.27 -14.34 2.61
N ARG A 57 -3.16 -13.51 2.08
CA ARG A 57 -4.53 -13.91 1.71
C ARG A 57 -4.55 -14.52 0.31
N LYS A 58 -4.95 -15.80 0.24
CA LYS A 58 -5.04 -16.56 -1.02
C LYS A 58 -6.02 -15.97 -2.03
N ASN A 59 -7.07 -15.30 -1.57
CA ASN A 59 -8.09 -14.68 -2.42
C ASN A 59 -7.76 -13.23 -2.83
N ILE A 60 -6.54 -12.76 -2.57
CA ILE A 60 -6.08 -11.42 -2.92
C ILE A 60 -4.95 -11.51 -3.95
N VAL A 61 -5.02 -10.69 -4.99
CA VAL A 61 -3.98 -10.50 -6.00
C VAL A 61 -3.67 -9.01 -6.09
N THR A 62 -2.41 -8.62 -5.88
CA THR A 62 -1.95 -7.25 -6.11
C THR A 62 -1.45 -7.11 -7.54
N LEU A 63 -1.82 -6.01 -8.21
CA LEU A 63 -1.45 -5.72 -9.59
C LEU A 63 -0.94 -4.28 -9.72
N GLY A 64 0.03 -4.07 -10.61
CA GLY A 64 0.49 -2.73 -10.97
C GLY A 64 2.01 -2.60 -10.92
N GLU A 65 2.51 -1.66 -10.12
CA GLU A 65 3.94 -1.40 -9.92
C GLU A 65 4.34 -1.49 -8.45
N THR A 66 5.65 -1.64 -8.20
CA THR A 66 6.22 -1.55 -6.85
C THR A 66 5.91 -0.18 -6.23
N THR A 67 5.55 -0.19 -4.94
CA THR A 67 5.22 1.03 -4.18
C THR A 67 6.46 1.81 -3.72
N VAL A 68 6.26 2.92 -3.00
CA VAL A 68 7.35 3.87 -2.66
C VAL A 68 8.41 3.29 -1.71
N GLY A 69 8.02 2.49 -0.72
CA GLY A 69 8.91 1.96 0.31
C GLY A 69 9.06 2.86 1.53
N THR A 70 7.99 3.49 1.99
CA THR A 70 7.99 4.39 3.17
C THR A 70 7.06 3.88 4.26
N LEU A 71 7.41 2.79 4.97
CA LEU A 71 6.47 2.10 5.87
C LEU A 71 6.95 1.98 7.31
N ALA A 72 8.21 1.63 7.50
CA ALA A 72 8.74 1.21 8.79
C ALA A 72 8.97 2.40 9.72
N TYR A 73 9.26 3.56 9.16
CA TYR A 73 9.52 4.81 9.87
C TYR A 73 8.53 5.90 9.46
N GLY A 74 8.35 6.89 10.33
CA GLY A 74 7.34 7.92 10.16
C GLY A 74 7.26 8.86 11.35
N SER A 75 6.46 9.91 11.19
CA SER A 75 6.30 10.96 12.20
C SER A 75 4.83 11.28 12.39
N ASN A 76 4.30 10.95 13.56
CA ASN A 76 2.94 11.26 13.97
C ASN A 76 2.82 12.65 14.57
N TYR A 77 3.85 13.12 15.28
CA TYR A 77 3.82 14.38 16.01
C TYR A 77 4.63 15.49 15.34
N GLY A 78 5.42 15.17 14.30
CA GLY A 78 6.11 16.18 13.49
C GLY A 78 7.21 16.94 14.23
N THR A 79 7.75 16.38 15.32
CA THR A 79 8.72 17.10 16.16
C THR A 79 9.99 17.37 15.37
N THR A 80 10.30 18.65 15.17
CA THR A 80 11.55 19.09 14.52
C THR A 80 12.41 19.81 15.55
N LEU A 81 13.64 19.35 15.74
CA LEU A 81 14.61 19.95 16.66
C LEU A 81 15.55 20.88 15.87
N THR A 82 15.61 22.15 16.24
CA THR A 82 16.65 23.07 15.71
C THR A 82 17.89 22.93 16.59
N LEU A 83 19.03 22.57 16.00
CA LEU A 83 20.26 22.37 16.76
C LEU A 83 20.80 23.73 17.26
N PRO A 84 21.22 23.83 18.54
CA PRO A 84 21.67 25.10 19.14
C PRO A 84 22.73 25.81 18.31
N HIS A 85 22.60 27.14 18.20
CA HIS A 85 23.55 28.01 17.49
C HIS A 85 23.80 27.60 16.02
N SER A 86 22.86 26.92 15.37
CA SER A 86 23.02 26.45 14.00
C SER A 86 21.76 26.71 13.15
N LYS A 87 21.89 26.54 11.84
CA LYS A 87 20.76 26.52 10.89
C LYS A 87 20.28 25.10 10.58
N PHE A 88 20.79 24.09 11.29
CA PHE A 88 20.43 22.70 11.07
C PHE A 88 19.15 22.34 11.83
N ARG A 89 18.27 21.61 11.15
CA ARG A 89 17.06 21.01 11.73
C ARG A 89 17.17 19.50 11.65
N PHE A 90 16.87 18.84 12.75
CA PHE A 90 16.81 17.40 12.87
C PHE A 90 15.35 16.97 13.02
N TYR A 91 14.94 16.01 12.19
CA TYR A 91 13.58 15.48 12.17
C TYR A 91 13.63 13.97 12.48
N PRO A 92 13.55 13.59 13.77
CA PRO A 92 13.53 12.19 14.14
C PRO A 92 12.21 11.52 13.74
N THR A 93 12.28 10.24 13.39
CA THR A 93 11.11 9.36 13.36
C THR A 93 10.60 9.16 14.79
N ASP A 94 9.29 9.18 14.99
CA ASP A 94 8.64 8.87 16.28
C ASP A 94 7.83 7.56 16.23
N THR A 95 7.90 6.88 15.08
CA THR A 95 7.29 5.56 14.86
C THR A 95 8.32 4.54 14.39
N PHE A 96 8.06 3.28 14.72
CA PHE A 96 8.78 2.13 14.20
C PHE A 96 7.83 0.93 14.11
N ASP A 97 7.80 0.25 12.97
CA ASP A 97 7.11 -1.03 12.78
C ASP A 97 8.07 -2.09 12.22
N LYS A 98 8.36 -3.10 13.04
CA LYS A 98 9.27 -4.19 12.68
C LYS A 98 8.72 -5.07 11.55
N GLU A 99 7.40 -5.22 11.44
CA GLU A 99 6.77 -6.03 10.38
C GLU A 99 6.95 -5.38 9.00
N ASP A 100 7.06 -4.06 8.98
CA ASP A 100 7.16 -3.25 7.76
C ASP A 100 8.61 -3.00 7.34
N LEU A 101 9.59 -3.21 8.24
CA LEU A 101 11.02 -3.01 7.99
C LEU A 101 11.54 -3.70 6.71
N PRO A 102 11.13 -4.92 6.34
CA PRO A 102 11.57 -5.55 5.10
C PRO A 102 11.16 -4.82 3.82
N TYR A 103 10.22 -3.87 3.90
CA TYR A 103 9.69 -3.12 2.76
C TYR A 103 10.22 -1.68 2.70
N GLU A 104 10.94 -1.23 3.72
CA GLU A 104 11.50 0.13 3.76
C GLU A 104 12.55 0.33 2.66
N ASN A 105 12.46 1.45 1.93
CA ASN A 105 13.24 1.79 0.72
C ASN A 105 13.10 0.83 -0.46
N LEU A 106 12.31 -0.25 -0.33
CA LEU A 106 12.10 -1.25 -1.38
C LEU A 106 10.69 -1.20 -1.96
N GLY A 107 9.70 -0.90 -1.12
CA GLY A 107 8.28 -0.95 -1.47
C GLY A 107 7.73 -2.37 -1.45
N VAL A 108 6.43 -2.47 -1.70
CA VAL A 108 5.69 -3.72 -1.85
C VAL A 108 5.61 -4.03 -3.34
N GLU A 109 6.25 -5.12 -3.77
CA GLU A 109 6.15 -5.59 -5.15
C GLU A 109 4.76 -6.21 -5.40
N PRO A 110 4.08 -5.87 -6.52
CA PRO A 110 2.81 -6.49 -6.85
C PRO A 110 3.02 -7.94 -7.28
N LYS A 111 2.02 -8.79 -7.04
CA LYS A 111 2.03 -10.18 -7.53
C LYS A 111 2.02 -10.26 -9.05
N VAL A 112 1.38 -9.29 -9.71
CA VAL A 112 1.31 -9.18 -11.17
C VAL A 112 1.72 -7.78 -11.59
N LYS A 113 2.81 -7.66 -12.37
CA LYS A 113 3.20 -6.36 -12.95
C LYS A 113 2.26 -6.00 -14.10
N LEU A 114 1.75 -4.78 -14.11
CA LEU A 114 0.96 -4.24 -15.22
C LEU A 114 1.80 -3.34 -16.10
N ASP A 115 1.44 -3.25 -17.37
CA ASP A 115 2.15 -2.41 -18.34
C ASP A 115 1.56 -0.99 -18.33
N ALA A 116 2.35 0.00 -17.92
CA ALA A 116 1.91 1.40 -17.87
C ALA A 116 1.61 2.03 -19.24
N PHE A 117 2.13 1.45 -20.34
CA PHE A 117 2.04 2.00 -21.69
C PHE A 117 1.09 1.22 -22.61
N LYS A 118 0.70 0.00 -22.25
CA LYS A 118 -0.19 -0.85 -23.07
C LYS A 118 -1.65 -0.37 -23.09
N SER A 119 -2.27 -0.25 -21.92
CA SER A 119 -3.68 0.09 -21.77
C SER A 119 -4.04 0.48 -20.34
N ASP A 120 -5.27 0.94 -20.10
CA ASP A 120 -5.75 1.23 -18.76
C ASP A 120 -5.65 -0.01 -17.84
N TRP A 121 -5.16 0.19 -16.62
CA TRP A 121 -4.91 -0.91 -15.68
C TRP A 121 -6.18 -1.60 -15.19
N ILE A 122 -7.33 -0.92 -15.17
CA ILE A 122 -8.61 -1.57 -14.91
C ILE A 122 -8.91 -2.56 -16.05
N LEU A 123 -8.67 -2.17 -17.30
CA LEU A 123 -8.85 -3.08 -18.44
C LEU A 123 -7.91 -4.28 -18.36
N GLN A 124 -6.62 -4.07 -18.06
CA GLN A 124 -5.67 -5.18 -17.87
C GLN A 124 -6.08 -6.10 -16.71
N THR A 125 -6.64 -5.53 -15.64
CA THR A 125 -7.16 -6.31 -14.51
C THR A 125 -8.39 -7.12 -14.92
N LEU A 126 -9.30 -6.55 -15.71
CA LEU A 126 -10.46 -7.27 -16.24
C LEU A 126 -10.04 -8.39 -17.20
N GLU A 127 -8.99 -8.18 -18.01
CA GLU A 127 -8.37 -9.23 -18.84
C GLU A 127 -7.79 -10.34 -17.97
N TYR A 128 -7.04 -9.99 -16.92
CA TYR A 128 -6.49 -10.95 -15.95
C TYR A 128 -7.60 -11.78 -15.28
N ILE A 129 -8.69 -11.14 -14.85
CA ILE A 129 -9.86 -11.81 -14.24
C ILE A 129 -10.57 -12.75 -15.22
N LYS A 130 -10.64 -12.41 -16.51
CA LYS A 130 -11.26 -13.30 -17.52
C LYS A 130 -10.40 -14.52 -17.84
N ALA A 131 -9.09 -14.42 -17.67
CA ALA A 131 -8.14 -15.47 -17.99
C ALA A 131 -7.92 -16.49 -16.86
N ASN A 132 -8.44 -16.24 -15.66
CA ASN A 132 -8.23 -17.06 -14.44
C ASN A 132 -9.54 -17.29 -13.69
#